data_AF-A0A7L7Z3E3-F1
#
_entry.id   AF-A0A7L7Z3E3-F1
#
_cell.length_a   1.000
_cell.length_b   1.000
_cell.length_c   1.000
_cell.angle_alpha   90.00
_cell.angle_beta   90.00
_cell.angle_gamma   90.00
#
_symmetry.space_group_name_H-M   'P 1'
#
loop_
_entity.id
_entity.type
_entity.pdbx_description
1 polymer ?
#
loop_
_entity_poly.entity_id
_entity_poly.type
_entity_poly.pdbx_seq_one_letter_code
_entity_poly.pdbx_strand_id
1 'polypeptide(L)' 'MALTNLPYDDEAILRGAEAATVLGREVRDVQVDFTGTNLSDAGVARITATVSWTVPAPEAVRILEDALPRG' A
#
# COMPACT_ATOMS: atom_id res chain seq x y z
N MET A 1 -23.47 3.47 11.58
CA MET A 1 -22.68 2.88 10.49
C MET A 1 -22.08 1.59 11.00
N ALA A 2 -22.49 0.44 10.46
CA ALA A 2 -21.84 -0.82 10.80
C ALA A 2 -20.55 -0.89 9.99
N LEU A 3 -19.39 -0.96 10.67
CA LEU A 3 -18.16 -1.46 10.05
C LEU A 3 -18.46 -2.91 9.67
N THR A 4 -18.84 -3.14 8.42
CA THR A 4 -19.00 -4.49 7.90
C THR A 4 -17.61 -5.11 7.82
N ASN A 5 -17.49 -6.30 8.41
CA ASN A 5 -16.27 -7.06 8.60
C ASN A 5 -15.71 -7.67 7.29
N LEU A 6 -15.92 -6.98 6.17
CA LEU A 6 -15.42 -7.38 4.86
C LEU A 6 -13.96 -6.90 4.77
N PRO A 7 -12.99 -7.77 4.43
CA PRO A 7 -11.62 -7.32 4.25
C PRO A 7 -11.59 -6.32 3.09
N TYR A 8 -10.96 -5.17 3.30
CA TYR A 8 -10.65 -4.25 2.22
C TYR A 8 -9.67 -4.92 1.25
N ASP A 9 -9.73 -4.53 -0.02
CA ASP A 9 -8.68 -4.88 -0.98
C ASP A 9 -7.45 -3.98 -0.74
N ASP A 10 -6.43 -4.53 -0.08
CA ASP A 10 -5.18 -3.83 0.22
C ASP A 10 -4.50 -3.28 -1.04
N GLU A 11 -4.58 -3.98 -2.18
CA GLU A 11 -4.03 -3.53 -3.45
C GLU A 11 -4.84 -2.36 -4.05
N ALA A 12 -6.15 -2.32 -3.80
CA ALA A 12 -6.98 -1.18 -4.18
C ALA A 12 -6.68 0.05 -3.30
N ILE A 13 -6.49 -0.15 -1.99
CA ILE A 13 -6.07 0.93 -1.07
C ILE A 13 -4.71 1.50 -1.50
N LEU A 14 -3.74 0.63 -1.79
CA LEU A 14 -2.41 1.04 -2.21
C LEU A 14 -2.45 1.85 -3.52
N ARG A 15 -3.15 1.35 -4.53
CA ARG A 15 -3.34 2.06 -5.81
C ARG A 15 -4.05 3.41 -5.62
N GLY A 16 -5.06 3.45 -4.76
CA GLY A 16 -5.76 4.69 -4.42
C GLY A 16 -4.83 5.71 -3.75
N ALA A 17 -4.00 5.27 -2.81
CA ALA A 17 -3.03 6.14 -2.13
C ALA A 17 -1.93 6.66 -3.07
N GLU A 18 -1.49 5.85 -4.05
CA GLU A 18 -0.52 6.26 -5.07
C GLU A 18 -1.08 7.28 -6.07
N ALA A 19 -2.36 7.19 -6.40
CA ALA A 19 -3.05 8.10 -7.33
C ALA A 19 -3.61 9.37 -6.66
N ALA A 20 -3.71 9.38 -5.33
CA ALA A 20 -4.32 10.47 -4.57
C ALA A 20 -3.54 11.78 -4.62
N THR A 21 -4.25 12.88 -4.39
CA THR A 21 -3.60 14.16 -4.06
C THR A 21 -3.04 14.09 -2.65
N VAL A 22 -1.72 14.04 -2.53
CA VAL A 22 -1.02 13.85 -1.25
C VAL A 22 -0.52 15.17 -0.68
N LEU A 23 -0.73 15.36 0.63
CA LEU A 23 -0.16 16.46 1.41
C LEU A 23 1.27 16.12 1.85
N GLY A 24 1.57 14.83 2.01
CA GLY A 24 2.88 14.33 2.39
C GLY A 24 3.01 12.84 2.13
N ARG A 25 4.24 12.40 1.85
CA ARG A 25 4.61 10.99 1.69
C ARG A 25 5.89 10.72 2.45
N GLU A 26 5.88 9.68 3.27
CA GLU A 26 7.02 9.22 4.05
C GLU A 26 7.32 7.76 3.71
N VAL A 27 8.61 7.44 3.53
CA VAL A 27 9.09 6.07 3.36
C VAL A 27 10.09 5.80 4.48
N ARG A 28 9.83 4.76 5.26
CA ARG A 28 10.69 4.36 6.37
C ARG A 28 10.81 2.84 6.46
N ASP A 29 11.70 2.38 7.34
CA ASP A 29 11.91 0.96 7.63
C ASP A 29 12.18 0.12 6.37
N VAL A 30 12.98 0.67 5.44
CA VAL A 30 13.33 -0.02 4.19
C VAL A 30 14.36 -1.10 4.48
N GLN A 31 14.00 -2.35 4.19
CA GLN A 31 14.83 -3.52 4.34
C GLN A 31 14.91 -4.28 3.02
N VAL A 32 16.12 -4.72 2.68
CA VAL A 32 16.37 -5.55 1.50
C VAL A 32 17.04 -6.84 1.96
N ASP A 33 16.32 -7.94 1.83
CA ASP A 33 16.79 -9.28 2.19
C ASP A 33 17.06 -10.08 0.93
N PHE A 34 18.31 -10.46 0.70
CA PHE A 34 18.64 -11.38 -0.38
C PHE A 34 18.45 -12.82 0.08
N THR A 35 17.74 -13.63 -0.71
CA THR A 35 17.53 -15.06 -0.40
C THR A 35 18.77 -15.92 -0.70
N GLY A 36 19.84 -15.31 -1.22
CA GLY A 36 21.13 -15.93 -1.49
C GLY A 36 22.18 -14.87 -1.85
N THR A 37 23.41 -15.28 -2.14
CA THR A 37 24.52 -14.37 -2.48
C THR A 37 24.67 -14.14 -3.99
N ASN A 38 23.85 -14.80 -4.81
CA ASN A 38 23.90 -14.68 -6.25
C ASN A 38 23.06 -13.50 -6.74
N LEU A 39 23.70 -12.56 -7.43
CA LEU A 39 23.08 -11.37 -8.02
C LEU A 39 22.78 -11.54 -9.53
N SER A 40 22.77 -12.78 -10.04
CA SER A 40 22.37 -13.05 -11.42
C SER A 40 20.87 -12.88 -11.64
N ASP A 41 20.40 -12.98 -12.88
CA ASP A 41 18.98 -12.83 -13.26
C ASP A 41 18.03 -13.83 -12.58
N ALA A 42 18.57 -14.89 -11.98
CA ALA A 42 17.82 -15.88 -11.19
C ALA A 42 17.83 -15.60 -9.68
N GLY A 43 18.56 -14.58 -9.24
CA GLY A 43 18.63 -14.15 -7.85
C GLY A 43 17.30 -13.56 -7.39
N VAL A 44 16.94 -13.83 -6.14
CA VAL A 44 15.72 -13.30 -5.53
C VAL A 44 16.11 -12.43 -4.34
N ALA A 45 15.46 -11.28 -4.23
CA ALA A 45 15.52 -10.42 -3.07
C ALA A 45 14.09 -10.05 -2.65
N ARG A 46 13.84 -10.02 -1.35
CA ARG A 46 12.63 -9.46 -0.76
C ARG A 46 12.93 -8.03 -0.34
N ILE A 47 12.11 -7.11 -0.80
CA ILE A 47 12.16 -5.71 -0.40
C ILE A 47 10.93 -5.44 0.45
N THR A 48 11.16 -4.97 1.68
CA THR A 48 10.10 -4.55 2.60
C THR A 48 10.28 -3.06 2.86
N ALA A 49 9.20 -2.29 2.75
CA ALA A 49 9.22 -0.87 3.09
C ALA A 49 7.88 -0.49 3.72
N THR A 50 7.93 0.44 4.69
CA THR A 50 6.72 1.08 5.21
C THR A 50 6.53 2.41 4.50
N VAL A 51 5.41 2.54 3.79
CA VAL A 51 5.04 3.77 3.10
C VAL A 51 3.81 4.36 3.77
N SER A 52 3.85 5.64 4.07
CA SER A 52 2.74 6.38 4.67
C SER A 52 2.38 7.58 3.81
N TRP A 53 1.10 7.74 3.53
CA TRP A 53 0.54 8.87 2.80
C TRP A 53 -0.32 9.71 3.74
N THR A 54 -0.13 11.01 3.70
CA THR A 54 -1.04 11.97 4.31
C THR A 54 -1.89 12.56 3.20
N VAL A 55 -3.19 12.25 3.20
CA VAL A 55 -4.15 12.73 2.19
C VAL A 55 -5.28 13.51 2.87
N PRO A 56 -5.99 14.39 2.15
CA PRO A 56 -7.20 15.00 2.66
C PRO A 56 -8.25 13.95 3.05
N ALA A 57 -9.02 14.20 4.11
CA ALA A 57 -10.03 13.26 4.59
C ALA A 57 -11.07 12.81 3.52
N PRO A 58 -11.57 13.69 2.62
CA PRO A 58 -12.47 13.24 1.54
C PRO A 58 -11.82 12.24 0.59
N GLU A 59 -10.50 12.35 0.40
CA GLU A 59 -9.75 11.44 -0.47
C GLU A 59 -9.57 10.07 0.20
N ALA A 60 -9.24 10.06 1.50
CA ALA A 60 -9.17 8.81 2.27
C ALA A 60 -10.50 8.04 2.23
N VAL A 61 -11.64 8.75 2.31
CA VAL A 61 -12.97 8.13 2.20
C VAL A 61 -13.17 7.50 0.82
N ARG A 62 -12.85 8.22 -0.27
CA ARG A 62 -12.96 7.67 -1.64
C ARG A 62 -12.11 6.43 -1.84
N ILE A 63 -10.87 6.44 -1.36
CA ILE A 63 -9.96 5.28 -1.43
C ILE A 63 -10.59 4.07 -0.74
N LEU A 64 -11.16 4.27 0.45
CA LEU A 64 -11.84 3.19 1.18
C LEU A 64 -13.11 2.70 0.48
N GLU A 65 -13.90 3.62 -0.09
CA GLU A 65 -15.11 3.28 -0.85
C GLU A 65 -14.81 2.44 -2.09
N ASP A 66 -13.71 2.74 -2.80
CA ASP A 66 -13.28 2.00 -3.98
C ASP A 66 -12.65 0.64 -3.62
N ALA A 67 -12.06 0.52 -2.43
CA ALA A 67 -11.46 -0.72 -1.94
C ALA A 67 -12.46 -1.69 -1.28
N LEU A 68 -13.73 -1.28 -1.11
CA LEU A 68 -14.76 -2.18 -0.62
C LEU A 68 -15.07 -3.27 -1.65
N PRO A 69 -15.20 -4.55 -1.23
CA PRO A 69 -15.64 -5.61 -2.13
C PRO A 69 -17.02 -5.25 -2.70
N ARG A 70 -17.09 -5.06 -4.02
CA ARG A 70 -18.37 -4.95 -4.72
C ARG A 70 -18.88 -6.38 -4.91
N GLY A 71 -19.90 -6.73 -4.12
CA GLY A 71 -20.55 -8.06 -4.15
C GLY A 71 -21.22 -8.38 -5.47
#